data_AF-A0A228Q3S4-F1
#
_entry.id   AF-A0A228Q3S4-F1
#
_cell.length_a   1.000
_cell.length_b   1.000
_cell.length_c   1.000
_cell.angle_alpha   90.00
_cell.angle_beta   90.00
_cell.angle_gamma   90.00
#
_symmetry.space_group_name_H-M   'P 1'
#
loop_
_entity.id
_entity.type
_entity.pdbx_description
1 polymer ?
#
loop_
_entity_poly.entity_id
_entity_poly.type
_entity_poly.pdbx_seq_one_letter_code
_entity_poly.pdbx_strand_id
1 'polypeptide(L)'
;MTDPRDIFAKAEWILTGGQGWDSFYGAHERAIRHASAHNWFIQPESEVRLFEEIDDCRSNVAELDILMSESTRALLADIEHRTAHDFPPRAHIVSEAFELHRAGRYLASIPLMLATAEGIGWDDTGKSLFNVHRNRPEIAGWIDKNPERYHGITFLSALMESHPMAKPRPGFLNRHQVLHGRQLDYGSELFSLQAISLLGFVGWAFSDDGLISVQDVATRSKAKQ
;
A
#
# COMPACT_ATOMS: atom_id res chain seq x y z
N MET A 1 -3.37 25.31 23.78
CA MET A 1 -4.06 24.72 22.62
C MET A 1 -3.33 25.19 21.39
N THR A 2 -2.67 24.28 20.67
CA THR A 2 -1.99 24.58 19.40
C THR A 2 -3.07 24.81 18.34
N ASP A 3 -2.96 25.88 17.54
CA ASP A 3 -3.89 26.11 16.43
C ASP A 3 -3.79 24.92 15.46
N PRO A 4 -4.91 24.29 15.04
CA PRO A 4 -4.88 23.24 14.03
C PRO A 4 -4.10 23.64 12.77
N ARG A 5 -4.12 24.92 12.39
CA ARG A 5 -3.36 25.47 11.26
C ARG A 5 -1.85 25.46 11.48
N ASP A 6 -1.40 25.63 12.72
CA ASP A 6 0.03 25.52 13.08
C ASP A 6 0.49 24.06 13.06
N ILE A 7 -0.38 23.11 13.38
CA ILE A 7 -0.09 21.67 13.26
C ILE A 7 0.04 21.30 11.79
N PHE A 8 -0.88 21.76 10.94
CA PHE A 8 -0.84 21.52 9.49
C PHE A 8 0.40 22.15 8.83
N ALA A 9 0.76 23.39 9.17
CA ALA A 9 1.95 24.05 8.62
C ALA A 9 3.25 23.40 9.08
N LYS A 10 3.29 22.88 10.31
CA LYS A 10 4.46 22.17 10.85
C LYS A 10 4.58 20.76 10.29
N ALA A 11 3.45 20.06 10.10
CA ALA A 11 3.40 18.78 9.40
C ALA A 11 3.79 18.94 7.92
N GLU A 12 3.31 19.98 7.24
CA GLU A 12 3.73 20.34 5.89
C GLU A 12 5.23 20.55 5.80
N TRP A 13 5.80 21.35 6.69
CA TRP A 13 7.23 21.62 6.66
C TRP A 13 8.08 20.35 6.91
N ILE A 14 7.66 19.50 7.86
CA ILE A 14 8.32 18.22 8.15
C ILE A 14 8.21 17.26 6.97
N LEU A 15 7.02 17.11 6.39
CA LEU A 15 6.74 16.14 5.33
C LEU A 15 7.29 16.58 3.97
N THR A 16 7.32 17.88 3.69
CA THR A 16 7.82 18.42 2.42
C THR A 16 9.28 18.86 2.47
N GLY A 17 9.94 18.76 3.63
CA GLY A 17 11.29 19.32 3.83
C GLY A 17 11.36 20.83 3.57
N GLY A 18 10.25 21.55 3.75
CA GLY A 18 10.14 22.98 3.46
C GLY A 18 10.01 23.35 1.99
N GLN A 19 9.82 22.38 1.09
CA GLN A 19 9.66 22.63 -0.36
C GLN A 19 8.22 23.02 -0.75
N GLY A 20 7.27 22.88 0.17
CA GLY A 20 5.85 23.13 -0.07
C GLY A 20 5.17 21.96 -0.79
N TRP A 21 3.86 21.84 -0.55
CA TRP A 21 3.07 20.69 -0.98
C TRP A 21 3.10 20.45 -2.50
N ASP A 22 2.95 21.46 -3.34
CA ASP A 22 2.88 21.26 -4.81
C ASP A 22 4.19 20.72 -5.41
N SER A 23 5.34 21.19 -4.91
CA SER A 23 6.67 20.72 -5.35
C SER A 23 6.95 19.32 -4.82
N PHE A 24 6.60 19.05 -3.56
CA PHE A 24 6.70 17.72 -2.96
C PHE A 24 5.80 16.72 -3.70
N TYR A 25 4.54 17.07 -3.95
CA TYR A 25 3.58 16.20 -4.62
C TYR A 25 3.97 15.89 -6.07
N GLY A 26 4.43 16.87 -6.86
CA GLY A 26 4.83 16.65 -8.25
C GLY A 26 6.18 15.93 -8.44
N ALA A 27 7.10 16.04 -7.48
CA ALA A 27 8.38 15.35 -7.52
C ALA A 27 8.24 13.86 -7.16
N HIS A 28 7.44 13.53 -6.15
CA HIS A 28 7.38 12.18 -5.57
C HIS A 28 6.31 11.28 -6.22
N GLU A 29 5.31 11.86 -6.90
CA GLU A 29 4.28 11.09 -7.60
C GLU A 29 4.86 10.15 -8.66
N ARG A 30 5.90 10.60 -9.38
CA ARG A 30 6.57 9.76 -10.40
C ARG A 30 7.23 8.55 -9.76
N ALA A 31 7.98 8.72 -8.68
CA ALA A 31 8.60 7.63 -7.93
C ALA A 31 7.54 6.64 -7.42
N ILE A 32 6.45 7.13 -6.83
CA ILE A 32 5.36 6.29 -6.30
C ILE A 32 4.70 5.47 -7.41
N ARG A 33 4.37 6.11 -8.54
CA ARG A 33 3.80 5.40 -9.71
C ARG A 33 4.78 4.43 -10.32
N HIS A 34 6.07 4.77 -10.37
CA HIS A 34 7.11 3.88 -10.86
C HIS A 34 7.23 2.62 -10.00
N ALA A 35 7.24 2.78 -8.67
CA ALA A 35 7.25 1.68 -7.72
C ALA A 35 6.00 0.81 -7.86
N SER A 36 4.80 1.39 -7.86
CA SER A 36 3.55 0.62 -7.93
C SER A 36 3.38 -0.08 -9.28
N ALA A 37 3.86 0.52 -10.38
CA ALA A 37 3.94 -0.13 -11.68
C ALA A 37 4.82 -1.38 -11.68
N HIS A 38 5.61 -1.62 -10.62
CA HIS A 38 6.44 -2.81 -10.38
C HIS A 38 6.04 -3.57 -9.10
N ASN A 39 4.80 -3.40 -8.62
CA ASN A 39 4.25 -4.04 -7.41
C ASN A 39 4.90 -3.63 -6.08
N TRP A 40 5.55 -2.46 -6.02
CA TRP A 40 6.12 -1.91 -4.80
C TRP A 40 5.29 -0.74 -4.27
N PHE A 41 5.12 -0.70 -2.95
CA PHE A 41 4.32 0.31 -2.28
C PHE A 41 5.07 0.89 -1.09
N ILE A 42 5.19 2.22 -1.05
CA ILE A 42 5.99 2.94 -0.06
C ILE A 42 5.23 3.02 1.27
N GLN A 43 5.92 2.77 2.38
CA GLN A 43 5.35 2.80 3.72
C GLN A 43 5.43 4.20 4.34
N PRO A 44 4.55 4.58 5.29
CA PRO A 44 4.66 5.86 5.99
C PRO A 44 5.96 6.02 6.81
N GLU A 45 6.56 4.91 7.25
CA GLU A 45 7.85 4.91 7.97
C GLU A 45 9.07 5.00 7.04
N SER A 46 8.87 5.04 5.73
CA SER A 46 9.98 5.10 4.77
C SER A 46 10.72 6.43 4.89
N GLU A 47 12.05 6.38 4.81
CA GLU A 47 12.86 7.59 4.78
C GLU A 47 12.60 8.40 3.50
N VAL A 48 12.63 9.74 3.62
CA VAL A 48 12.40 10.64 2.46
C VAL A 48 13.42 10.44 1.35
N ARG A 49 14.64 9.97 1.66
CA ARG A 49 15.65 9.66 0.63
C ARG A 49 15.22 8.52 -0.31
N LEU A 50 14.32 7.64 0.13
CA LEU A 50 13.87 6.49 -0.67
C LEU A 50 13.25 6.93 -2.00
N PHE A 51 12.57 8.08 -2.03
CA PHE A 51 11.94 8.56 -3.26
C PHE A 51 12.97 8.99 -4.30
N GLU A 52 14.07 9.62 -3.89
CA GLU A 52 15.19 9.97 -4.76
C GLU A 52 15.86 8.69 -5.28
N GLU A 53 16.09 7.71 -4.40
CA GLU A 53 16.68 6.41 -4.74
C GLU A 53 15.81 5.62 -5.74
N ILE A 54 14.48 5.67 -5.60
CA ILE A 54 13.53 5.08 -6.56
C ILE A 54 13.63 5.78 -7.92
N ASP A 55 13.67 7.11 -7.95
CA ASP A 55 13.81 7.87 -9.20
C ASP A 55 15.16 7.58 -9.89
N ASP A 56 16.23 7.37 -9.11
CA ASP A 56 17.57 7.03 -9.61
C ASP A 56 17.66 5.63 -10.22
N CYS A 57 16.80 4.69 -9.81
CA CYS A 57 16.67 3.39 -10.47
C CYS A 57 16.24 3.52 -11.94
N ARG A 58 15.58 4.62 -12.33
CA ARG A 58 15.10 4.92 -13.70
C ARG A 58 14.28 3.77 -14.32
N SER A 59 14.92 2.95 -15.14
CA SER A 59 14.31 1.79 -15.82
C SER A 59 14.91 0.45 -15.38
N ASN A 60 15.81 0.48 -14.39
CA ASN A 60 16.48 -0.69 -13.84
C ASN A 60 15.60 -1.35 -12.78
N VAL A 61 14.70 -2.24 -13.22
CA VAL A 61 13.77 -2.95 -12.34
C VAL A 61 14.49 -3.80 -11.29
N ALA A 62 15.66 -4.36 -11.62
CA ALA A 62 16.41 -5.20 -10.68
C ALA A 62 16.96 -4.38 -9.50
N GLU A 63 17.42 -3.16 -9.76
CA GLU A 63 17.89 -2.24 -8.72
C GLU A 63 16.73 -1.74 -7.85
N LEU A 64 15.58 -1.44 -8.46
CA LEU A 64 14.35 -1.13 -7.74
C LEU A 64 13.92 -2.29 -6.83
N ASP A 65 13.97 -3.53 -7.32
CA ASP A 65 13.61 -4.72 -6.55
C ASP A 65 14.53 -4.91 -5.34
N ILE A 66 15.83 -4.66 -5.49
CA ILE A 66 16.80 -4.71 -4.39
C ILE A 66 16.48 -3.63 -3.36
N LEU A 67 16.39 -2.37 -3.80
CA LEU A 67 16.12 -1.20 -2.95
C LEU A 67 14.82 -1.38 -2.15
N MET A 68 13.73 -1.72 -2.83
CA MET A 68 12.42 -1.86 -2.18
C MET A 68 12.34 -3.10 -1.31
N SER A 69 13.06 -4.18 -1.64
CA SER A 69 13.17 -5.34 -0.76
C SER A 69 13.91 -5.01 0.53
N GLU A 70 15.02 -4.27 0.46
CA GLU A 70 15.78 -3.84 1.64
C GLU A 70 14.95 -2.92 2.53
N SER A 71 14.31 -1.91 1.94
CA SER A 71 13.41 -0.99 2.64
C SER A 71 12.25 -1.74 3.31
N THR A 72 11.54 -2.60 2.57
CA THR A 72 10.39 -3.35 3.11
C THR A 72 10.84 -4.31 4.22
N ARG A 73 12.00 -4.95 4.07
CA ARG A 73 12.55 -5.88 5.08
C ARG A 73 12.85 -5.15 6.40
N ALA A 74 13.41 -3.94 6.32
CA ALA A 74 13.69 -3.11 7.50
C ALA A 74 12.41 -2.73 8.26
N LEU A 75 11.28 -2.60 7.55
CA LEU A 75 10.00 -2.15 8.10
C LEU A 75 9.04 -3.30 8.47
N LEU A 76 9.44 -4.58 8.37
CA LEU A 76 8.53 -5.71 8.58
C LEU A 76 7.80 -5.66 9.93
N ALA A 77 8.52 -5.36 11.01
CA ALA A 77 7.95 -5.30 12.34
C ALA A 77 6.94 -4.15 12.49
N ASP A 78 7.26 -2.99 11.92
CA ASP A 78 6.41 -1.79 11.98
C ASP A 78 5.13 -2.01 11.16
N ILE A 79 5.26 -2.56 9.94
CA ILE A 79 4.11 -2.90 9.09
C ILE A 79 3.20 -3.90 9.79
N GLU A 80 3.75 -4.99 10.35
CA GLU A 80 2.94 -5.98 11.07
C GLU A 80 2.22 -5.34 12.26
N HIS A 81 2.96 -4.62 13.10
CA HIS A 81 2.44 -4.02 14.31
C HIS A 81 1.30 -3.05 14.01
N ARG A 82 1.52 -2.10 13.11
CA ARG A 82 0.51 -1.11 12.68
C ARG A 82 -0.72 -1.79 12.08
N THR A 83 -0.53 -2.70 11.11
CA THR A 83 -1.65 -3.36 10.44
C THR A 83 -2.47 -4.21 11.41
N ALA A 84 -1.83 -4.92 12.34
CA ALA A 84 -2.55 -5.72 13.34
C ALA A 84 -3.26 -4.84 14.38
N HIS A 85 -2.67 -3.70 14.76
CA HIS A 85 -3.24 -2.75 15.69
C HIS A 85 -4.47 -2.04 15.11
N ASP A 86 -4.37 -1.53 13.88
CA ASP A 86 -5.41 -0.69 13.27
C ASP A 86 -6.58 -1.52 12.72
N PHE A 87 -6.36 -2.81 12.45
CA PHE A 87 -7.39 -3.75 12.00
C PHE A 87 -7.54 -4.96 12.95
N PRO A 88 -8.01 -4.78 14.20
CA PRO A 88 -8.07 -5.86 15.20
C PRO A 88 -8.81 -7.13 14.76
N PRO A 89 -9.93 -7.08 13.99
CA PRO A 89 -10.57 -8.30 13.48
C PRO A 89 -9.67 -9.15 12.57
N ARG A 90 -8.67 -8.53 11.93
CA ARG A 90 -7.72 -9.16 11.01
C ARG A 90 -6.36 -9.46 11.65
N ALA A 91 -6.11 -9.01 12.89
CA ALA A 91 -4.81 -9.14 13.56
C ALA A 91 -4.24 -10.56 13.51
N HIS A 92 -5.07 -11.58 13.78
CA HIS A 92 -4.64 -12.98 13.73
C HIS A 92 -4.22 -13.45 12.32
N ILE A 93 -4.88 -12.95 11.26
CA ILE A 93 -4.54 -13.26 9.86
C ILE A 93 -3.25 -12.55 9.47
N VAL A 94 -3.10 -11.29 9.90
CA VAL A 94 -1.87 -10.50 9.69
C VAL A 94 -0.69 -11.23 10.34
N SER A 95 -0.76 -11.55 11.63
CA SER A 95 0.32 -12.25 12.32
C SER A 95 0.66 -13.60 11.67
N GLU A 96 -0.34 -14.41 11.30
CA GLU A 96 -0.09 -15.67 10.57
C GLU A 96 0.65 -15.43 9.26
N ALA A 97 0.25 -14.43 8.47
CA ALA A 97 0.86 -14.13 7.19
C ALA A 97 2.34 -13.70 7.35
N PHE A 98 2.66 -12.91 8.39
CA PHE A 98 4.02 -12.47 8.70
C PHE A 98 4.89 -13.61 9.24
N GLU A 99 4.36 -14.47 10.11
CA GLU A 99 5.06 -15.67 10.56
C GLU A 99 5.38 -16.62 9.41
N LEU A 100 4.44 -16.82 8.47
CA LEU A 100 4.69 -17.58 7.26
C LEU A 100 5.79 -16.97 6.38
N HIS A 101 5.85 -15.63 6.28
CA HIS A 101 6.94 -14.96 5.57
C HIS A 101 8.29 -15.23 6.24
N ARG A 102 8.39 -15.03 7.57
CA ARG A 102 9.61 -15.28 8.36
C ARG A 102 10.07 -16.73 8.26
N ALA A 103 9.13 -17.66 8.21
CA ALA A 103 9.39 -19.09 8.05
C ALA A 103 9.71 -19.51 6.60
N GLY A 104 9.80 -18.58 5.64
CA GLY A 104 10.05 -18.88 4.24
C GLY A 104 8.90 -19.59 3.52
N ARG A 105 7.70 -19.63 4.12
CA ARG A 105 6.50 -20.29 3.58
C ARG A 105 5.72 -19.34 2.66
N TYR A 106 6.41 -18.80 1.66
CA TYR A 106 5.89 -17.75 0.78
C TYR A 106 4.62 -18.15 0.00
N LEU A 107 4.52 -19.42 -0.41
CA LEU A 107 3.32 -19.93 -1.09
C LEU A 107 2.03 -19.74 -0.27
N ALA A 108 2.14 -19.78 1.07
CA ALA A 108 1.01 -19.55 1.97
C ALA A 108 0.91 -18.07 2.38
N SER A 109 2.04 -17.41 2.64
CA SER A 109 2.08 -16.00 3.04
C SER A 109 1.47 -15.09 1.98
N ILE A 110 1.84 -15.25 0.70
CA ILE A 110 1.42 -14.36 -0.38
C ILE A 110 -0.11 -14.30 -0.56
N PRO A 111 -0.84 -15.42 -0.71
CA PRO A 111 -2.30 -15.37 -0.82
C PRO A 111 -2.98 -14.74 0.40
N LEU A 112 -2.47 -15.00 1.62
CA LEU A 112 -3.00 -14.41 2.86
C LEU A 112 -2.81 -12.88 2.87
N MET A 113 -1.63 -12.39 2.50
CA MET A 113 -1.33 -10.95 2.40
C MET A 113 -2.23 -10.26 1.37
N LEU A 114 -2.37 -10.84 0.17
CA LEU A 114 -3.20 -10.28 -0.90
C LEU A 114 -4.69 -10.26 -0.52
N ALA A 115 -5.20 -11.33 0.09
CA ALA A 115 -6.58 -11.40 0.54
C ALA A 115 -6.86 -10.42 1.70
N THR A 116 -5.91 -10.26 2.61
CA THR A 116 -6.03 -9.32 3.74
C THR A 116 -6.05 -7.88 3.24
N ALA A 117 -5.16 -7.51 2.32
CA ALA A 117 -5.13 -6.19 1.71
C ALA A 117 -6.46 -5.87 0.98
N GLU A 118 -6.98 -6.79 0.15
CA GLU A 118 -8.29 -6.62 -0.49
C GLU A 118 -9.39 -6.38 0.55
N GLY A 119 -9.41 -7.17 1.62
CA GLY A 119 -10.42 -7.06 2.67
C GLY A 119 -10.41 -5.70 3.37
N ILE A 120 -9.22 -5.17 3.69
CA ILE A 120 -9.09 -3.84 4.31
C ILE A 120 -9.69 -2.76 3.41
N GLY A 121 -9.29 -2.70 2.13
CA GLY A 121 -9.84 -1.69 1.20
C GLY A 121 -11.32 -1.89 0.91
N TRP A 122 -11.81 -3.14 0.93
CA TRP A 122 -13.21 -3.46 0.69
C TRP A 122 -14.12 -2.97 1.82
N ASP A 123 -13.70 -3.11 3.09
CA ASP A 123 -14.53 -2.80 4.25
C ASP A 123 -15.04 -1.34 4.23
N ASP A 124 -14.22 -0.40 3.76
CA ASP A 124 -14.57 1.03 3.72
C ASP A 124 -15.15 1.49 2.37
N THR A 125 -14.82 0.82 1.26
CA THR A 125 -15.16 1.32 -0.10
C THR A 125 -16.17 0.45 -0.86
N GLY A 126 -16.29 -0.83 -0.51
CA GLY A 126 -17.01 -1.84 -1.31
C GLY A 126 -16.47 -1.97 -2.74
N LYS A 127 -15.19 -1.66 -2.95
CA LYS A 127 -14.48 -1.79 -4.23
C LYS A 127 -13.27 -2.69 -4.10
N SER A 128 -13.00 -3.41 -5.18
CA SER A 128 -11.81 -4.25 -5.26
C SER A 128 -10.55 -3.40 -5.54
N LEU A 129 -9.45 -3.75 -4.89
CA LEU A 129 -8.12 -3.21 -5.22
C LEU A 129 -7.61 -3.80 -6.56
N PHE A 130 -8.01 -5.02 -6.88
CA PHE A 130 -7.45 -5.78 -7.98
C PHE A 130 -8.36 -5.89 -9.22
N ASN A 131 -9.65 -5.59 -9.13
CA ASN A 131 -10.51 -5.55 -10.31
C ASN A 131 -10.24 -4.30 -11.13
N VAL A 132 -10.07 -4.48 -12.44
CA VAL A 132 -9.71 -3.42 -13.38
C VAL A 132 -10.75 -3.35 -14.50
N HIS A 133 -11.33 -2.17 -14.70
CA HIS A 133 -12.22 -1.88 -15.83
C HIS A 133 -11.59 -0.81 -16.72
N ARG A 134 -11.48 -1.07 -18.02
CA ARG A 134 -10.86 -0.13 -18.99
C ARG A 134 -9.46 0.37 -18.55
N ASN A 135 -8.63 -0.53 -18.01
CA ASN A 135 -7.29 -0.25 -17.47
C ASN A 135 -7.23 0.62 -16.20
N ARG A 136 -8.37 0.86 -15.54
CA ARG A 136 -8.44 1.60 -14.26
C ARG A 136 -8.94 0.68 -13.14
N PRO A 137 -8.26 0.61 -11.98
CA PRO A 137 -8.76 -0.13 -10.81
C PRO A 137 -10.12 0.40 -10.34
N GLU A 138 -10.97 -0.49 -9.80
CA GLU A 138 -12.26 -0.08 -9.23
C GLU A 138 -12.09 0.92 -8.08
N ILE A 139 -11.07 0.72 -7.24
CA ILE A 139 -10.73 1.62 -6.13
C ILE A 139 -10.39 3.04 -6.61
N ALA A 140 -9.71 3.18 -7.74
CA ALA A 140 -9.38 4.48 -8.32
C ALA A 140 -10.64 5.30 -8.63
N GLY A 141 -11.67 4.65 -9.17
CA GLY A 141 -12.96 5.31 -9.45
C GLY A 141 -13.77 5.67 -8.20
N TRP A 142 -13.48 5.05 -7.05
CA TRP A 142 -14.01 5.48 -5.77
C TRP A 142 -13.24 6.67 -5.22
N ILE A 143 -11.90 6.65 -5.31
CA ILE A 143 -11.04 7.78 -4.93
C ILE A 143 -11.49 9.04 -5.68
N ASP A 144 -11.60 8.99 -7.01
CA ASP A 144 -12.02 10.13 -7.84
C ASP A 144 -13.36 10.77 -7.40
N LYS A 145 -14.27 9.98 -6.83
CA LYS A 145 -15.62 10.41 -6.47
C LYS A 145 -15.76 10.94 -5.04
N ASN A 146 -14.72 10.78 -4.21
CA ASN A 146 -14.74 11.20 -2.81
C ASN A 146 -13.52 12.10 -2.50
N PRO A 147 -13.32 13.21 -3.24
CA PRO A 147 -12.16 14.10 -3.08
C PRO A 147 -11.95 14.65 -1.67
N GLU A 148 -13.05 14.84 -0.94
CA GLU A 148 -13.06 15.33 0.43
C GLU A 148 -12.56 14.30 1.46
N ARG A 149 -12.49 13.02 1.08
CA ARG A 149 -12.15 11.93 2.00
C ARG A 149 -10.67 11.62 2.07
N TYR A 150 -9.81 12.21 1.25
CA TYR A 150 -8.40 11.85 1.27
C TYR A 150 -7.46 13.02 1.51
N HIS A 151 -6.38 12.70 2.21
CA HIS A 151 -5.20 13.54 2.40
C HIS A 151 -4.01 12.83 1.74
N GLY A 152 -3.11 13.56 1.08
CA GLY A 152 -1.95 12.96 0.40
C GLY A 152 -2.30 12.18 -0.88
N ILE A 153 -3.08 12.79 -1.79
CA ILE A 153 -3.49 12.19 -3.08
C ILE A 153 -2.30 11.59 -3.88
N THR A 154 -1.12 12.19 -3.76
CA THR A 154 0.12 11.69 -4.37
C THR A 154 0.46 10.25 -3.98
N PHE A 155 0.23 9.85 -2.72
CA PHE A 155 0.43 8.46 -2.30
C PHE A 155 -0.64 7.54 -2.84
N LEU A 156 -1.90 7.98 -2.84
CA LEU A 156 -3.01 7.22 -3.41
C LEU A 156 -2.85 6.97 -4.92
N SER A 157 -2.01 7.74 -5.61
CA SER A 157 -1.62 7.48 -7.00
C SER A 157 -1.13 6.04 -7.24
N ALA A 158 -0.57 5.38 -6.21
CA ALA A 158 -0.15 3.98 -6.23
C ALA A 158 -1.32 3.01 -6.51
N LEU A 159 -2.54 3.35 -6.10
CA LEU A 159 -3.77 2.57 -6.33
C LEU A 159 -4.62 3.10 -7.50
N MET A 160 -4.28 4.27 -8.04
CA MET A 160 -5.04 4.88 -9.13
C MET A 160 -4.75 4.27 -10.50
N GLU A 161 -3.58 3.64 -10.66
CA GLU A 161 -3.16 2.95 -11.88
C GLU A 161 -3.16 1.43 -11.70
N SER A 162 -3.37 0.72 -12.80
CA SER A 162 -3.34 -0.74 -12.79
C SER A 162 -1.91 -1.25 -12.63
N HIS A 163 -1.60 -1.78 -11.45
CA HIS A 163 -0.34 -2.49 -11.19
C HIS A 163 -0.41 -3.98 -11.57
N PRO A 164 0.74 -4.68 -11.71
CA PRO A 164 0.77 -6.07 -12.14
C PRO A 164 0.02 -7.08 -11.25
N MET A 165 -0.12 -6.82 -9.93
CA MET A 165 -0.97 -7.67 -9.07
C MET A 165 -2.45 -7.63 -9.47
N ALA A 166 -2.93 -6.52 -10.04
CA ALA A 166 -4.30 -6.36 -10.53
C ALA A 166 -4.44 -6.86 -11.98
N LYS A 167 -3.54 -6.46 -12.88
CA LYS A 167 -3.56 -6.84 -14.31
C LYS A 167 -2.30 -7.63 -14.69
N PRO A 168 -2.43 -8.86 -15.23
CA PRO A 168 -1.26 -9.71 -15.49
C PRO A 168 -0.21 -9.04 -16.39
N ARG A 169 1.06 -9.12 -15.96
CA ARG A 169 2.24 -8.78 -16.75
C ARG A 169 3.29 -9.88 -16.57
N PRO A 170 3.93 -10.38 -17.65
CA PRO A 170 4.95 -11.43 -17.55
C PRO A 170 6.06 -11.06 -16.56
N GLY A 171 6.45 -12.01 -15.70
CA GLY A 171 7.50 -11.82 -14.70
C GLY A 171 7.07 -11.14 -13.40
N PHE A 172 5.81 -10.73 -13.26
CA PHE A 172 5.31 -10.07 -12.05
C PHE A 172 4.30 -10.94 -11.31
N LEU A 173 4.22 -10.76 -10.00
CA LEU A 173 3.17 -11.34 -9.16
C LEU A 173 1.80 -10.83 -9.63
N ASN A 174 0.88 -11.76 -9.93
CA ASN A 174 -0.51 -11.44 -10.24
C ASN A 174 -1.50 -12.17 -9.33
N ARG A 175 -2.38 -11.42 -8.64
CA ARG A 175 -3.35 -11.96 -7.68
C ARG A 175 -4.27 -13.01 -8.31
N HIS A 176 -4.82 -12.72 -9.48
CA HIS A 176 -5.75 -13.62 -10.17
C HIS A 176 -5.05 -14.92 -10.61
N GLN A 177 -3.84 -14.83 -11.17
CA GLN A 177 -3.09 -16.02 -11.57
C GLN A 177 -2.67 -16.88 -10.37
N VAL A 178 -2.29 -16.27 -9.24
CA VAL A 178 -1.98 -16.99 -8.00
C VAL A 178 -3.21 -17.72 -7.46
N LEU A 179 -4.33 -17.02 -7.27
CA LEU A 179 -5.53 -17.62 -6.68
C LEU A 179 -6.19 -18.70 -7.57
N HIS A 180 -5.98 -18.64 -8.88
CA HIS A 180 -6.44 -19.68 -9.80
C HIS A 180 -5.40 -20.78 -10.08
N GLY A 181 -4.25 -20.77 -9.39
CA GLY A 181 -3.20 -21.79 -9.54
C GLY A 181 -2.55 -21.81 -10.92
N ARG A 182 -2.50 -20.66 -11.60
CA ARG A 182 -1.93 -20.51 -12.97
C ARG A 182 -0.50 -19.98 -12.95
N GLN A 183 -0.17 -19.16 -11.96
CA GLN A 183 1.22 -18.81 -11.65
C GLN A 183 1.70 -19.79 -10.59
N LEU A 184 2.70 -20.62 -10.90
CA LEU A 184 3.16 -21.72 -10.03
C LEU A 184 4.47 -21.39 -9.30
N ASP A 185 5.22 -20.44 -9.83
CA ASP A 185 6.53 -19.99 -9.37
C ASP A 185 6.46 -18.75 -8.47
N TYR A 186 5.26 -18.41 -7.95
CA TYR A 186 5.09 -17.21 -7.14
C TYR A 186 5.70 -17.31 -5.73
N GLY A 187 6.12 -18.50 -5.29
CA GLY A 187 6.62 -18.75 -3.93
C GLY A 187 8.05 -18.23 -3.71
N SER A 188 8.29 -16.93 -3.83
CA SER A 188 9.59 -16.29 -3.61
C SER A 188 9.53 -15.22 -2.52
N GLU A 189 10.68 -14.92 -1.90
CA GLU A 189 10.79 -13.83 -0.93
C GLU A 189 10.42 -12.48 -1.56
N LEU A 190 10.91 -12.22 -2.79
CA LEU A 190 10.63 -11.00 -3.55
C LEU A 190 9.12 -10.76 -3.66
N PHE A 191 8.36 -11.75 -4.12
CA PHE A 191 6.91 -11.61 -4.25
C PHE A 191 6.20 -11.54 -2.89
N SER A 192 6.75 -12.17 -1.86
CA SER A 192 6.24 -12.02 -0.50
C SER A 192 6.45 -10.60 0.03
N LEU A 193 7.61 -9.98 -0.20
CA LEU A 193 7.90 -8.59 0.18
C LEU A 193 7.02 -7.61 -0.61
N GLN A 194 6.81 -7.84 -1.90
CA GLN A 194 5.86 -7.05 -2.70
C GLN A 194 4.45 -7.12 -2.10
N ALA A 195 3.96 -8.33 -1.76
CA ALA A 195 2.65 -8.50 -1.13
C ALA A 195 2.57 -7.84 0.26
N ILE A 196 3.65 -7.90 1.05
CA ILE A 196 3.75 -7.20 2.35
C ILE A 196 3.72 -5.69 2.16
N SER A 197 4.45 -5.16 1.18
CA SER A 197 4.46 -3.72 0.89
C SER A 197 3.06 -3.22 0.53
N LEU A 198 2.31 -3.99 -0.28
CA LEU A 198 0.91 -3.70 -0.58
C LEU A 198 0.04 -3.72 0.69
N LEU A 199 0.15 -4.77 1.51
CA LEU A 199 -0.62 -4.87 2.75
C LEU A 199 -0.34 -3.68 3.68
N GLY A 200 0.92 -3.31 3.87
CA GLY A 200 1.31 -2.20 4.72
C GLY A 200 0.85 -0.85 4.19
N PHE A 201 0.92 -0.65 2.87
CA PHE A 201 0.40 0.55 2.23
C PHE A 201 -1.11 0.66 2.35
N VAL A 202 -1.85 -0.43 2.10
CA VAL A 202 -3.31 -0.45 2.22
C VAL A 202 -3.71 -0.29 3.69
N GLY A 203 -3.00 -0.92 4.62
CA GLY A 203 -3.21 -0.75 6.05
C GLY A 203 -3.05 0.72 6.47
N TRP A 204 -2.02 1.40 5.99
CA TRP A 204 -1.87 2.85 6.20
C TRP A 204 -2.93 3.68 5.48
N ALA A 205 -3.26 3.35 4.24
CA ALA A 205 -4.20 4.15 3.45
C ALA A 205 -5.59 4.21 4.10
N PHE A 206 -6.00 3.13 4.77
CA PHE A 206 -7.32 2.96 5.40
C PHE A 206 -7.27 2.94 6.93
N SER A 207 -6.14 3.31 7.56
CA SER A 207 -6.10 3.50 9.02
C SER A 207 -6.92 4.74 9.40
N ASP A 208 -7.33 4.83 10.66
CA ASP A 208 -8.16 5.95 11.14
C ASP A 208 -7.42 7.31 11.03
N ASP A 209 -6.08 7.30 11.02
CA ASP A 209 -5.19 8.46 10.82
C ASP A 209 -4.50 8.47 9.44
N GLY A 210 -4.99 7.63 8.52
CA GLY A 210 -4.38 7.32 7.24
C GLY A 210 -4.62 8.32 6.11
N LEU A 211 -4.41 7.86 4.89
CA LEU A 211 -4.61 8.66 3.68
C LEU A 211 -6.08 8.91 3.37
N ILE A 212 -6.98 8.05 3.86
CA ILE A 212 -8.42 8.13 3.62
C ILE A 212 -9.12 8.34 4.97
N SER A 213 -9.68 9.53 5.14
CA SER A 213 -10.57 9.89 6.24
C SER A 213 -11.87 9.11 6.15
N VAL A 214 -12.16 8.34 7.20
CA VAL A 214 -13.41 7.58 7.35
C VAL A 214 -14.27 8.23 8.44
N GLN A 215 -15.47 8.73 8.09
CA GLN A 215 -16.58 8.96 9.04
C GLN A 215 -17.64 7.86 8.78
N ASP A 216 -18.29 7.18 9.73
CA ASP A 216 -18.41 7.30 11.19
C ASP A 216 -18.09 5.95 11.89
N VAL A 217 -17.37 6.02 13.01
CA VAL A 217 -17.18 4.95 14.02
C VAL A 217 -18.52 4.31 14.46
N ALA A 218 -19.64 5.03 14.29
CA ALA A 218 -20.99 4.54 14.58
C ALA A 218 -21.41 3.31 13.74
N THR A 219 -20.81 3.09 12.57
CA THR A 219 -21.16 1.99 11.66
C THR A 219 -20.32 0.73 11.91
N ARG A 220 -19.06 0.87 12.37
CA ARG A 220 -18.22 -0.26 12.81
C ARG A 220 -18.81 -0.99 14.04
N SER A 221 -19.66 -0.31 14.83
CA SER A 221 -20.41 -0.89 15.95
C SER A 221 -21.71 -1.60 15.52
N LYS A 222 -22.36 -1.16 14.44
CA LYS A 222 -23.64 -1.75 13.99
C LYS A 222 -23.48 -3.02 13.13
N ALA A 223 -22.30 -3.25 12.58
CA ALA A 223 -21.96 -4.55 11.97
C ALA A 223 -21.52 -5.61 13.00
N LYS A 224 -21.51 -5.27 14.30
CA LYS A 224 -21.21 -6.18 15.42
C LYS A 224 -22.47 -6.75 16.11
N GLN A 225 -23.63 -6.71 15.46
CA GLN A 225 -24.84 -7.41 15.92
C GLN A 225 -25.21 -8.54 14.98
#